data_AF-A0A292R9E6-F1
#
_entry.id   AF-A0A292R9E6-F1
#
_cell.length_a   1.000
_cell.length_b   1.000
_cell.length_c   1.000
_cell.angle_alpha   90.00
_cell.angle_beta   90.00
_cell.angle_gamma   90.00
#
_symmetry.space_group_name_H-M   'P 1'
#
loop_
_entity.id
_entity.type
_entity.pdbx_description
1 polymer ?
#
loop_
_entity_poly.entity_id
_entity_poly.type
_entity_poly.pdbx_seq_one_letter_code
_entity_poly.pdbx_strand_id
1 'polypeptide(L)'
;MKKKKLVIIILLIVLIIILLFFSINKKDNKNQNSIKTNNISNETNTSVNNSSNKISSGNKKVNEKLRKNFSDYDWLQNNIYIRKNCFGKDVNLENQQVFKYMKVYKQNSDEPIILIYAECEKESSNQLFMVTSQDEGLNVTSLTETATHLSHNVYKFNSEEKVVYQKINYENSEEYVIYKITDDNKFERLYYLKETNSIVNSKIEHKYYCNNRDSSKEEFDKIKSIYVTQKSELTNFKELNLNEVNKIFL
;
A
#
# COMPACT_ATOMS: atom_id res chain seq x y z
N MET A 1 -22.22 35.85 36.82
CA MET A 1 -21.54 34.95 35.84
C MET A 1 -21.34 33.50 36.31
N LYS A 2 -21.17 33.21 37.61
CA LYS A 2 -20.88 31.83 38.08
C LYS A 2 -22.02 30.81 37.88
N LYS A 3 -23.29 31.20 38.10
CA LYS A 3 -24.45 30.29 37.91
C LYS A 3 -24.69 29.88 36.45
N LYS A 4 -24.48 30.77 35.48
CA LYS A 4 -24.63 30.45 34.04
C LYS A 4 -23.57 29.46 33.54
N LYS A 5 -22.32 29.56 34.04
CA LYS A 5 -21.25 28.60 33.71
C LYS A 5 -21.54 27.20 34.28
N LEU A 6 -22.13 27.11 35.47
CA LEU A 6 -22.50 25.83 36.08
C LEU A 6 -23.56 25.09 35.26
N VAL A 7 -24.57 25.80 34.75
CA VAL A 7 -25.63 25.22 33.91
C VAL A 7 -25.08 24.64 32.61
N ILE A 8 -24.12 25.32 31.98
CA ILE A 8 -23.49 24.85 30.73
C ILE A 8 -22.68 23.57 30.97
N ILE A 9 -21.98 23.48 32.11
CA ILE A 9 -21.19 22.29 32.46
C ILE A 9 -22.11 21.09 32.71
N ILE A 10 -23.24 21.28 33.40
CA ILE A 10 -24.23 20.21 33.64
C ILE A 10 -24.83 19.71 32.31
N LEU A 11 -25.16 20.62 31.38
CA LEU A 11 -25.66 20.26 30.05
C LEU A 11 -24.65 19.43 29.25
N LEU A 12 -23.36 19.76 29.32
CA LEU A 12 -22.28 19.01 28.67
C LEU A 12 -22.13 17.59 29.23
N ILE A 13 -22.22 17.43 30.55
CA ILE A 13 -22.15 16.12 31.20
C ILE A 13 -23.34 15.24 30.78
N VAL A 14 -24.55 15.79 30.74
CA VAL A 14 -25.75 15.06 30.29
C VAL A 14 -25.61 14.62 28.82
N LEU A 15 -25.05 15.48 27.96
CA LEU A 15 -24.84 15.14 26.55
C LEU A 15 -23.85 13.98 26.37
N ILE A 16 -22.77 13.96 27.17
CA ILE A 16 -21.76 12.88 27.15
C ILE A 16 -22.38 11.55 27.62
N ILE A 17 -23.22 11.57 28.64
CA ILE A 17 -23.92 10.37 29.14
C ILE A 17 -24.86 9.78 28.06
N ILE A 18 -25.60 10.64 27.34
CA ILE A 18 -26.48 10.19 26.24
C ILE A 18 -25.66 9.56 25.11
N LEU A 19 -24.53 10.16 24.73
CA LEU A 19 -23.64 9.61 23.70
C LEU A 19 -23.04 8.25 24.11
N LEU A 20 -22.67 8.07 25.38
CA LEU A 20 -22.20 6.79 25.89
C LEU A 20 -23.31 5.72 25.85
N PHE A 21 -24.56 6.06 26.17
CA PHE A 21 -25.70 5.14 26.08
C PHE A 21 -25.99 4.70 24.63
N PHE A 22 -25.85 5.59 23.65
CA PHE A 22 -25.97 5.24 22.23
C PHE A 22 -24.82 4.34 21.74
N SER A 23 -23.62 4.49 22.30
CA SER A 23 -22.47 3.66 21.95
C SER A 23 -22.53 2.25 22.56
N ILE A 24 -23.21 2.08 23.70
CA ILE A 24 -23.34 0.78 24.38
C ILE A 24 -24.48 -0.08 23.80
N ASN A 25 -25.53 0.54 23.24
CA ASN A 25 -26.68 -0.17 22.65
C ASN A 25 -26.50 -0.61 21.18
N LYS A 26 -25.28 -0.65 20.65
CA LYS A 26 -24.97 -1.16 19.31
C LYS A 26 -24.15 -2.47 19.37
N LYS A 27 -24.80 -3.53 19.89
CA LYS A 27 -24.46 -4.96 19.80
C LYS A 27 -25.79 -5.72 20.01
N ASP A 28 -26.21 -6.74 19.30
CA ASP A 28 -25.73 -7.53 18.18
C ASP A 28 -27.00 -8.08 17.52
N ASN A 29 -27.29 -7.77 16.25
CA ASN A 29 -28.34 -8.49 15.52
C ASN A 29 -27.69 -9.64 14.75
N LYS A 30 -27.26 -10.67 15.49
CA LYS A 30 -26.83 -11.95 14.92
C LYS A 30 -28.07 -12.78 14.62
N ASN A 31 -28.38 -12.90 13.33
CA ASN A 31 -29.36 -13.84 12.81
C ASN A 31 -28.95 -15.27 13.22
N GLN A 32 -29.75 -15.87 14.10
CA GLN A 32 -29.70 -17.30 14.39
C GLN A 32 -30.21 -18.06 13.16
N ASN A 33 -29.31 -18.79 12.48
CA ASN A 33 -29.72 -19.92 11.65
C ASN A 33 -29.25 -21.20 12.32
N SER A 34 -30.23 -22.09 12.50
CA SER A 34 -30.21 -23.34 13.23
C SER A 34 -29.11 -24.30 12.77
N ILE A 35 -28.34 -24.81 13.72
CA ILE A 35 -27.52 -26.01 13.57
C ILE A 35 -28.47 -27.22 13.57
N LYS A 36 -28.58 -27.90 12.43
CA LYS A 36 -28.96 -29.32 12.38
C LYS A 36 -27.74 -30.11 11.97
N THR A 37 -27.29 -30.96 12.89
CA THR A 37 -26.30 -32.02 12.72
C THR A 37 -26.81 -33.08 11.75
N ASN A 38 -25.95 -33.60 10.88
CA ASN A 38 -25.88 -35.02 10.51
C ASN A 38 -24.58 -35.36 9.74
N ASN A 39 -23.84 -36.30 10.34
CA ASN A 39 -22.82 -37.25 9.88
C ASN A 39 -22.15 -37.19 8.49
N ILE A 40 -20.81 -37.19 8.54
CA ILE A 40 -19.80 -38.06 7.88
C ILE A 40 -20.11 -38.59 6.46
N SER A 41 -19.33 -38.13 5.47
CA SER A 41 -18.45 -39.00 4.65
C SER A 41 -17.48 -38.18 3.78
N ASN A 42 -16.23 -38.66 3.69
CA ASN A 42 -15.20 -38.21 2.76
C ASN A 42 -15.60 -38.51 1.31
N GLU A 43 -15.39 -37.56 0.41
CA GLU A 43 -14.55 -37.65 -0.80
C GLU A 43 -14.97 -36.64 -1.88
N THR A 44 -13.96 -35.96 -2.43
CA THR A 44 -13.86 -35.35 -3.76
C THR A 44 -14.63 -34.06 -4.11
N ASN A 45 -13.89 -33.20 -4.84
CA ASN A 45 -14.29 -32.04 -5.63
C ASN A 45 -14.55 -30.73 -4.87
N THR A 46 -13.49 -29.95 -4.63
CA THR A 46 -13.60 -28.48 -4.55
C THR A 46 -13.87 -27.94 -5.95
N SER A 47 -15.13 -28.07 -6.35
CA SER A 47 -15.82 -27.16 -7.25
C SER A 47 -15.48 -25.72 -6.88
N VAL A 48 -15.07 -24.96 -7.89
CA VAL A 48 -14.85 -23.51 -7.84
C VAL A 48 -16.19 -22.85 -7.50
N ASN A 49 -16.43 -22.63 -6.21
CA ASN A 49 -17.54 -21.82 -5.75
C ASN A 49 -17.21 -20.36 -6.07
N ASN A 50 -17.70 -19.88 -7.21
CA ASN A 50 -17.90 -18.46 -7.49
C ASN A 50 -18.89 -17.91 -6.46
N SER A 51 -18.39 -17.57 -5.28
CA SER A 51 -19.02 -16.56 -4.44
C SER A 51 -18.94 -15.25 -5.22
N SER A 52 -20.02 -14.89 -5.93
CA SER A 52 -20.22 -13.54 -6.39
C SER A 52 -20.32 -12.65 -5.16
N ASN A 53 -19.17 -12.23 -4.63
CA ASN A 53 -19.08 -11.23 -3.59
C ASN A 53 -19.86 -10.02 -4.12
N LYS A 54 -20.93 -9.66 -3.41
CA LYS A 54 -21.77 -8.51 -3.75
C LYS A 54 -20.91 -7.27 -3.55
N ILE A 55 -20.24 -6.83 -4.61
CA ILE A 55 -19.38 -5.64 -4.62
C ILE A 55 -20.25 -4.47 -4.17
N SER A 56 -19.83 -3.76 -3.11
CA SER A 56 -20.58 -2.58 -2.65
C SER A 56 -20.69 -1.55 -3.78
N SER A 57 -21.78 -0.80 -3.82
CA SER A 57 -22.02 0.16 -4.91
C SER A 57 -20.89 1.20 -5.05
N GLY A 58 -20.24 1.56 -3.94
CA GLY A 58 -19.03 2.40 -3.94
C GLY A 58 -17.86 1.75 -4.68
N ASN A 59 -17.56 0.48 -4.40
CA ASN A 59 -16.53 -0.27 -5.12
C ASN A 59 -16.80 -0.39 -6.62
N LYS A 60 -18.08 -0.51 -7.03
CA LYS A 60 -18.46 -0.55 -8.44
C LYS A 60 -18.08 0.74 -9.16
N LYS A 61 -18.37 1.90 -8.57
CA LYS A 61 -18.04 3.22 -9.16
C LYS A 61 -16.53 3.45 -9.26
N VAL A 62 -15.77 3.04 -8.25
CA VAL A 62 -14.29 3.12 -8.27
C VAL A 62 -13.72 2.21 -9.36
N ASN A 63 -14.19 0.97 -9.45
CA ASN A 63 -13.74 0.03 -10.47
C ASN A 63 -14.05 0.51 -11.90
N GLU A 64 -15.18 1.18 -12.13
CA GLU A 64 -15.52 1.77 -13.43
C GLU A 64 -14.55 2.90 -13.81
N LYS A 65 -14.20 3.79 -12.87
CA LYS A 65 -13.18 4.83 -13.09
C LYS A 65 -11.82 4.21 -13.42
N LEU A 66 -11.38 3.22 -12.64
CA LEU A 66 -10.13 2.50 -12.89
C LEU A 66 -10.12 1.87 -14.29
N ARG A 67 -11.18 1.16 -14.70
CA ARG A 67 -11.23 0.56 -16.04
C ARG A 67 -11.13 1.61 -17.14
N LYS A 68 -11.92 2.69 -17.05
CA LYS A 68 -11.94 3.75 -18.05
C LYS A 68 -10.53 4.33 -18.26
N ASN A 69 -9.87 4.73 -17.17
CA ASN A 69 -8.57 5.39 -17.24
C ASN A 69 -7.43 4.42 -17.60
N PHE A 70 -7.47 3.17 -17.13
CA PHE A 70 -6.42 2.20 -17.44
C PHE A 70 -6.55 1.55 -18.82
N SER A 71 -7.68 1.72 -19.50
CA SER A 71 -7.84 1.39 -20.92
C SER A 71 -7.53 2.57 -21.86
N ASP A 72 -7.27 3.76 -21.31
CA ASP A 72 -6.93 4.97 -22.06
C ASP A 72 -5.40 5.12 -22.12
N TYR A 73 -4.83 4.88 -23.30
CA TYR A 73 -3.39 4.95 -23.51
C TYR A 73 -2.81 6.34 -23.22
N ASP A 74 -3.48 7.41 -23.66
CA ASP A 74 -3.00 8.78 -23.44
C ASP A 74 -3.03 9.12 -21.94
N TRP A 75 -4.05 8.65 -21.22
CA TRP A 75 -4.10 8.81 -19.78
C TRP A 75 -2.95 8.06 -19.09
N LEU A 76 -2.67 6.81 -19.48
CA LEU A 76 -1.58 6.01 -18.92
C LEU A 76 -0.22 6.68 -19.13
N GLN A 77 0.06 7.11 -20.36
CA GLN A 77 1.31 7.83 -20.69
C GLN A 77 1.46 9.08 -19.83
N ASN A 78 0.35 9.78 -19.57
CA ASN A 78 0.41 11.04 -18.86
C ASN A 78 0.57 10.90 -17.35
N ASN A 79 0.07 9.81 -16.76
CA ASN A 79 -0.08 9.69 -15.31
C ASN A 79 0.76 8.58 -14.68
N ILE A 80 1.07 7.49 -15.38
CA ILE A 80 1.76 6.33 -14.79
C ILE A 80 2.99 5.85 -15.55
N TYR A 81 3.26 6.33 -16.76
CA TYR A 81 4.52 6.02 -17.44
C TYR A 81 5.70 6.72 -16.76
N ILE A 82 6.78 5.95 -16.65
CA ILE A 82 8.08 6.45 -16.23
C ILE A 82 8.60 7.37 -17.34
N ARG A 83 8.88 8.62 -16.99
CA ARG A 83 9.33 9.66 -17.94
C ARG A 83 10.84 9.86 -17.93
N LYS A 84 11.51 9.51 -16.83
CA LYS A 84 12.95 9.67 -16.66
C LYS A 84 13.60 8.33 -16.33
N ASN A 85 14.75 8.07 -16.94
CA ASN A 85 15.48 6.85 -16.68
C ASN A 85 16.32 6.95 -15.40
N CYS A 86 17.07 5.89 -15.08
CA CYS A 86 17.90 5.80 -13.88
C CYS A 86 19.02 6.83 -13.76
N PHE A 87 19.29 7.60 -14.83
CA PHE A 87 20.25 8.71 -14.84
C PHE A 87 19.58 10.07 -15.09
N GLY A 88 18.25 10.15 -14.96
CA GLY A 88 17.50 11.39 -15.13
C GLY A 88 17.33 11.86 -16.58
N LYS A 89 17.66 11.01 -17.57
CA LYS A 89 17.41 11.30 -18.99
C LYS A 89 15.99 10.92 -19.37
N ASP A 90 15.43 11.55 -20.40
CA ASP A 90 14.09 11.21 -20.88
C ASP A 90 14.02 9.77 -21.39
N VAL A 91 12.97 9.07 -20.99
CA VAL A 91 12.62 7.74 -21.50
C VAL A 91 11.87 7.93 -22.82
N ASN A 92 12.24 7.18 -23.86
CA ASN A 92 11.39 7.09 -25.05
C ASN A 92 10.08 6.40 -24.65
N LEU A 93 8.95 7.10 -24.76
CA LEU A 93 7.63 6.58 -24.39
C LEU A 93 7.13 5.45 -25.32
N GLU A 94 7.79 5.23 -26.45
CA GLU A 94 7.60 4.05 -27.30
C GLU A 94 8.20 2.78 -26.68
N ASN A 95 9.14 2.92 -25.73
CA ASN A 95 9.69 1.76 -25.03
C ASN A 95 8.58 1.12 -24.19
N GLN A 96 8.43 -0.20 -24.36
CA GLN A 96 7.46 -0.97 -23.59
C GLN A 96 7.73 -0.82 -22.08
N GLN A 97 6.67 -0.51 -21.33
CA GLN A 97 6.68 -0.52 -19.87
C GLN A 97 5.72 -1.60 -19.38
N VAL A 98 6.15 -2.34 -18.36
CA VAL A 98 5.37 -3.37 -17.68
C VAL A 98 4.76 -2.75 -16.44
N PHE A 99 3.49 -3.07 -16.21
CA PHE A 99 2.75 -2.63 -15.03
C PHE A 99 2.37 -3.81 -14.17
N LYS A 100 2.50 -3.65 -12.87
CA LYS A 100 1.97 -4.57 -11.87
C LYS A 100 1.17 -3.77 -10.86
N TYR A 101 0.12 -4.34 -10.30
CA TYR A 101 -0.78 -3.62 -9.40
C TYR A 101 -1.15 -4.42 -8.15
N MET A 102 -1.58 -3.71 -7.12
CA MET A 102 -2.26 -4.30 -5.98
C MET A 102 -3.31 -3.35 -5.39
N LYS A 103 -4.35 -3.92 -4.77
CA LYS A 103 -5.39 -3.17 -4.06
C LYS A 103 -5.07 -3.15 -2.56
N VAL A 104 -5.12 -1.98 -1.94
CA VAL A 104 -4.90 -1.78 -0.51
C VAL A 104 -6.16 -1.14 0.09
N TYR A 105 -6.72 -1.76 1.13
CA TYR A 105 -7.91 -1.27 1.81
C TYR A 105 -7.55 -0.67 3.17
N LYS A 106 -8.04 0.54 3.42
CA LYS A 106 -8.02 1.14 4.75
C LYS A 106 -9.07 0.45 5.63
N GLN A 107 -8.83 0.45 6.94
CA GLN A 107 -9.62 -0.33 7.90
C GLN A 107 -11.12 0.02 7.89
N ASN A 108 -11.47 1.25 7.49
CA ASN A 108 -12.83 1.78 7.45
C ASN A 108 -13.22 2.37 6.09
N SER A 109 -12.57 1.94 5.00
CA SER A 109 -12.88 2.41 3.64
C SER A 109 -13.20 1.24 2.73
N ASP A 110 -14.37 1.31 2.10
CA ASP A 110 -14.72 0.42 0.99
C ASP A 110 -13.94 0.77 -0.28
N GLU A 111 -13.40 2.00 -0.38
CA GLU A 111 -12.65 2.43 -1.56
C GLU A 111 -11.18 1.96 -1.46
N PRO A 112 -10.70 1.17 -2.42
CA PRO A 112 -9.31 0.74 -2.46
C PRO A 112 -8.38 1.86 -2.91
N ILE A 113 -7.19 1.89 -2.32
CA ILE A 113 -6.01 2.49 -2.91
C ILE A 113 -5.42 1.47 -3.88
N ILE A 114 -5.06 1.90 -5.10
CA ILE A 114 -4.36 1.04 -6.05
C ILE A 114 -2.89 1.44 -6.07
N LEU A 115 -2.01 0.51 -5.73
CA LEU A 115 -0.57 0.70 -5.95
C LEU A 115 -0.21 0.13 -7.32
N ILE A 116 0.48 0.91 -8.16
CA ILE A 116 0.96 0.52 -9.47
C ILE A 116 2.49 0.55 -9.46
N TYR A 117 3.12 -0.60 -9.65
CA TYR A 117 4.54 -0.70 -9.95
C TYR A 117 4.71 -0.66 -11.47
N ALA A 118 5.42 0.33 -11.98
CA ALA A 118 5.83 0.44 -13.37
C ALA A 118 7.31 0.09 -13.52
N GLU A 119 7.66 -0.56 -14.61
CA GLU A 119 9.03 -0.93 -14.95
C GLU A 119 9.28 -0.75 -16.46
N CYS A 120 10.36 -0.07 -16.79
CA CYS A 120 10.89 0.01 -18.15
C CYS A 120 12.25 -0.69 -18.17
N GLU A 121 12.27 -1.95 -18.61
CA GLU A 121 13.46 -2.80 -18.59
C GLU A 121 14.61 -2.21 -19.42
N LYS A 122 14.30 -1.74 -20.64
CA LYS A 122 15.28 -1.15 -21.56
C LYS A 122 16.02 0.06 -20.96
N GLU A 123 15.31 0.86 -20.16
CA GLU A 123 15.86 2.03 -19.49
C GLU A 123 16.29 1.73 -18.04
N SER A 124 16.21 0.46 -17.63
CA SER A 124 16.51 0.00 -16.27
C SER A 124 15.89 0.92 -15.21
N SER A 125 14.59 1.20 -15.33
CA SER A 125 13.93 2.20 -14.49
C SER A 125 12.63 1.65 -13.96
N ASN A 126 12.34 1.92 -12.69
CA ASN A 126 11.10 1.52 -12.05
C ASN A 126 10.57 2.60 -11.12
N GLN A 127 9.26 2.61 -10.95
CA GLN A 127 8.57 3.60 -10.13
C GLN A 127 7.29 2.99 -9.55
N LEU A 128 6.98 3.35 -8.31
CA LEU A 128 5.70 3.00 -7.71
C LEU A 128 4.78 4.22 -7.73
N PHE A 129 3.53 4.03 -8.12
CA PHE A 129 2.48 5.02 -8.08
C PHE A 129 1.37 4.57 -7.14
N MET A 130 0.73 5.53 -6.50
CA MET A 130 -0.50 5.36 -5.75
C MET A 130 -1.62 6.05 -6.52
N VAL A 131 -2.67 5.29 -6.83
CA VAL A 131 -3.86 5.76 -7.52
C VAL A 131 -5.04 5.69 -6.56
N THR A 132 -5.74 6.81 -6.44
CA THR A 132 -6.88 6.97 -5.53
C THR A 132 -8.07 7.56 -6.27
N SER A 133 -9.28 7.16 -5.89
CA SER A 133 -10.51 7.74 -6.42
C SER A 133 -10.76 9.11 -5.78
N GLN A 134 -11.20 10.06 -6.59
CA GLN A 134 -11.72 11.37 -6.17
C GLN A 134 -13.02 11.65 -6.92
N ASP A 135 -13.80 12.66 -6.51
CA ASP A 135 -15.11 12.94 -7.10
C ASP A 135 -15.08 13.00 -8.64
N GLU A 136 -14.14 13.75 -9.21
CA GLU A 136 -14.03 14.01 -10.66
C GLU A 136 -13.09 13.06 -11.42
N GLY A 137 -12.45 12.07 -10.77
CA GLY A 137 -11.54 11.18 -11.47
C GLY A 137 -10.65 10.32 -10.58
N LEU A 138 -9.40 10.17 -11.02
CA LEU A 138 -8.34 9.48 -10.30
C LEU A 138 -7.23 10.47 -9.99
N ASN A 139 -6.70 10.41 -8.78
CA ASN A 139 -5.47 11.11 -8.41
C ASN A 139 -4.32 10.10 -8.37
N VAL A 140 -3.20 10.46 -9.00
CA VAL A 140 -1.99 9.65 -9.07
C VAL A 140 -0.86 10.35 -8.33
N THR A 141 -0.18 9.63 -7.46
CA THR A 141 0.97 10.12 -6.70
C THR A 141 2.11 9.13 -6.81
N SER A 142 3.24 9.55 -7.36
CA SER A 142 4.43 8.71 -7.42
C SER A 142 5.15 8.64 -6.08
N LEU A 143 5.60 7.45 -5.72
CA LEU A 143 6.58 7.24 -4.66
C LEU A 143 7.96 7.63 -5.20
N THR A 144 8.43 8.77 -4.71
CA THR A 144 9.75 9.40 -4.89
C THR A 144 10.12 9.91 -6.29
N GLU A 145 10.33 11.23 -6.34
CA GLU A 145 11.18 11.96 -7.27
C GLU A 145 12.62 12.16 -6.71
N THR A 146 12.92 11.64 -5.50
CA THR A 146 14.19 11.92 -4.78
C THR A 146 15.27 10.86 -4.94
N ALA A 147 15.03 9.75 -5.63
CA ALA A 147 16.09 8.77 -5.90
C ALA A 147 16.89 9.23 -7.13
N THR A 148 18.12 9.72 -6.90
CA THR A 148 19.07 10.09 -7.97
C THR A 148 19.42 8.93 -8.90
N HIS A 149 19.08 7.68 -8.52
CA HIS A 149 19.34 6.47 -9.30
C HIS A 149 18.14 5.51 -9.23
N LEU A 150 17.24 5.56 -10.22
CA LEU A 150 15.98 4.79 -10.25
C LEU A 150 16.15 3.29 -10.59
N SER A 151 17.35 2.82 -10.96
CA SER A 151 17.60 1.47 -11.51
C SER A 151 17.73 0.35 -10.49
N HIS A 152 17.98 0.66 -9.23
CA HIS A 152 18.29 -0.37 -8.22
C HIS A 152 17.20 -0.51 -7.17
N ASN A 153 16.02 0.03 -7.45
CA ASN A 153 14.89 0.03 -6.55
C ASN A 153 14.03 -1.22 -6.76
N VAL A 154 13.62 -1.84 -5.66
CA VAL A 154 12.58 -2.86 -5.65
C VAL A 154 11.55 -2.43 -4.62
N TYR A 155 10.30 -2.24 -5.05
CA TYR A 155 9.20 -1.87 -4.17
C TYR A 155 8.43 -3.11 -3.73
N LYS A 156 8.13 -3.18 -2.44
CA LYS A 156 7.34 -4.26 -1.83
C LYS A 156 6.36 -3.68 -0.82
N PHE A 157 5.30 -4.42 -0.55
CA PHE A 157 4.27 -4.04 0.41
C PHE A 157 4.18 -5.06 1.54
N ASN A 158 4.30 -4.56 2.77
CA ASN A 158 4.03 -5.32 3.98
C ASN A 158 2.55 -5.11 4.35
N SER A 159 1.75 -6.15 4.23
CA SER A 159 0.30 -6.10 4.44
C SER A 159 -0.10 -6.03 5.91
N GLU A 160 0.72 -6.56 6.81
CA GLU A 160 0.49 -6.54 8.25
C GLU A 160 0.65 -5.12 8.79
N GLU A 161 1.78 -4.49 8.48
CA GLU A 161 2.09 -3.13 8.91
C GLU A 161 1.50 -2.05 7.97
N LYS A 162 0.94 -2.47 6.83
CA LYS A 162 0.39 -1.59 5.77
C LYS A 162 1.40 -0.54 5.28
N VAL A 163 2.67 -0.94 5.16
CA VAL A 163 3.75 -0.08 4.68
C VAL A 163 4.26 -0.55 3.31
N VAL A 164 4.72 0.41 2.51
CA VAL A 164 5.55 0.14 1.34
C VAL A 164 7.01 0.27 1.77
N TYR A 165 7.87 -0.64 1.33
CA TYR A 165 9.31 -0.43 1.41
C TYR A 165 9.95 -0.47 0.04
N GLN A 166 10.91 0.43 -0.16
CA GLN A 166 11.80 0.52 -1.29
C GLN A 166 13.15 -0.06 -0.87
N LYS A 167 13.54 -1.19 -1.43
CA LYS A 167 14.89 -1.74 -1.29
C LYS A 167 15.77 -1.12 -2.38
N ILE A 168 16.89 -0.52 -2.00
CA ILE A 168 17.87 0.07 -2.91
C ILE A 168 19.13 -0.78 -2.84
N ASN A 169 19.53 -1.37 -3.97
CA ASN A 169 20.66 -2.28 -4.04
C ASN A 169 21.91 -1.57 -4.54
N TYR A 170 22.95 -1.52 -3.72
CA TYR A 170 24.29 -1.14 -4.14
C TYR A 170 25.27 -2.26 -3.79
N GLU A 171 26.40 -2.32 -4.50
CA GLU A 171 27.41 -3.39 -4.32
C GLU A 171 27.90 -3.50 -2.87
N ASN A 172 28.14 -2.36 -2.22
CA ASN A 172 28.71 -2.29 -0.87
C ASN A 172 27.73 -1.81 0.20
N SER A 173 26.43 -1.70 -0.14
CA SER A 173 25.43 -1.30 0.83
C SER A 173 24.05 -1.84 0.54
N GLU A 174 23.35 -2.21 1.61
CA GLU A 174 21.95 -2.57 1.56
C GLU A 174 21.13 -1.43 2.17
N GLU A 175 20.20 -0.88 1.39
CA GLU A 175 19.40 0.27 1.81
C GLU A 175 17.91 0.00 1.70
N TYR A 176 17.13 0.54 2.64
CA TYR A 176 15.68 0.45 2.68
C TYR A 176 15.07 1.81 3.02
N VAL A 177 14.07 2.23 2.26
CA VAL A 177 13.21 3.34 2.64
C VAL A 177 11.80 2.80 2.90
N ILE A 178 11.28 3.03 4.10
CA ILE A 178 9.99 2.50 4.55
C ILE A 178 9.00 3.65 4.62
N TYR A 179 7.84 3.49 3.97
CA TYR A 179 6.79 4.48 3.86
C TYR A 179 5.47 3.91 4.39
N LYS A 180 4.77 4.66 5.25
CA LYS A 180 3.36 4.41 5.51
C LYS A 180 2.50 5.15 4.49
N ILE A 181 1.33 4.61 4.20
CA ILE A 181 0.28 5.33 3.48
C ILE A 181 -0.61 5.99 4.53
N THR A 182 -0.69 7.31 4.51
CA THR A 182 -1.48 8.08 5.49
C THR A 182 -2.98 8.05 5.18
N ASP A 183 -3.79 8.48 6.14
CA ASP A 183 -5.23 8.65 5.95
C ASP A 183 -5.57 9.64 4.83
N ASP A 184 -4.70 10.62 4.59
CA ASP A 184 -4.80 11.59 3.49
C ASP A 184 -4.25 11.06 2.15
N ASN A 185 -4.01 9.75 2.03
CA ASN A 185 -3.46 9.12 0.81
C ASN A 185 -2.12 9.75 0.40
N LYS A 186 -1.17 9.85 1.34
CA LYS A 186 0.20 10.28 1.06
C LYS A 186 1.19 9.21 1.48
N PHE A 187 2.31 9.14 0.77
CA PHE A 187 3.47 8.39 1.23
C PHE A 187 4.24 9.23 2.25
N GLU A 188 4.34 8.74 3.49
CA GLU A 188 5.13 9.37 4.54
C GLU A 188 6.27 8.43 4.96
N ARG A 189 7.52 8.91 4.85
CA ARG A 189 8.69 8.12 5.23
C ARG A 189 8.73 7.90 6.74
N LEU A 190 8.68 6.65 7.15
CA LEU A 190 8.85 6.21 8.54
C LEU A 190 10.33 6.02 8.88
N TYR A 191 11.04 5.27 8.05
CA TYR A 191 12.43 4.92 8.29
C TYR A 191 13.25 4.95 7.00
N TYR A 192 14.52 5.28 7.15
CA TYR A 192 15.58 4.95 6.21
C TYR A 192 16.59 4.06 6.93
N LEU A 193 16.84 2.87 6.39
CA LEU A 193 17.81 1.92 6.93
C LEU A 193 18.94 1.76 5.93
N LYS A 194 20.18 1.80 6.41
CA LYS A 194 21.36 1.56 5.58
C LYS A 194 22.36 0.70 6.32
N GLU A 195 22.79 -0.38 5.69
CA GLU A 195 23.96 -1.15 6.07
C GLU A 195 25.05 -0.88 5.04
N THR A 196 26.26 -0.52 5.47
CA THR A 196 27.42 -0.40 4.60
C THR A 196 28.49 -1.39 4.99
N ASN A 197 29.08 -2.04 3.99
CA ASN A 197 30.21 -2.93 4.14
C ASN A 197 31.48 -2.17 3.77
N SER A 198 32.49 -2.23 4.63
CA SER A 198 33.81 -1.66 4.37
C SER A 198 34.91 -2.65 4.72
N ILE A 199 36.00 -2.65 3.96
CA ILE A 199 37.16 -3.52 4.23
C ILE A 199 38.19 -2.69 4.99
N VAL A 200 38.44 -3.05 6.24
CA VAL A 200 39.47 -2.44 7.10
C VAL A 200 40.40 -3.54 7.57
N ASN A 201 41.70 -3.41 7.26
CA ASN A 201 42.73 -4.39 7.64
C ASN A 201 42.37 -5.85 7.26
N SER A 202 41.88 -6.05 6.04
CA SER A 202 41.43 -7.36 5.53
C SER A 202 40.25 -7.99 6.28
N LYS A 203 39.52 -7.21 7.08
CA LYS A 203 38.26 -7.61 7.72
C LYS A 203 37.11 -6.80 7.17
N ILE A 204 35.95 -7.44 7.01
CA ILE A 204 34.71 -6.76 6.67
C ILE A 204 34.16 -6.14 7.96
N GLU A 205 34.05 -4.83 7.96
CA GLU A 205 33.35 -4.06 8.99
C GLU A 205 31.98 -3.62 8.45
N HIS A 206 30.95 -3.89 9.25
CA HIS A 206 29.57 -3.47 8.98
C HIS A 206 29.26 -2.21 9.78
N LYS A 207 28.70 -1.19 9.12
CA LYS A 207 28.13 -0.02 9.79
C LYS A 207 26.64 0.07 9.48
N TYR A 208 25.87 0.38 10.51
CA TYR A 208 24.42 0.43 10.45
C TYR A 208 23.95 1.86 10.71
N TYR A 209 22.97 2.30 9.91
CA TYR A 209 22.37 3.61 10.05
C TYR A 209 20.84 3.50 10.04
N CYS A 210 20.21 4.24 10.94
CA CYS A 210 18.77 4.43 10.99
C CYS A 210 18.47 5.93 10.86
N ASN A 211 17.68 6.33 9.87
CA ASN A 211 17.33 7.72 9.57
C ASN A 211 18.55 8.66 9.44
N ASN A 212 19.59 8.17 8.75
CA ASN A 212 20.87 8.87 8.55
C ASN A 212 21.67 9.11 9.84
N ARG A 213 21.44 8.33 10.89
CA ARG A 213 22.20 8.37 12.15
C ARG A 213 22.84 7.01 12.41
N ASP A 214 24.04 7.01 12.97
CA ASP A 214 24.69 5.79 13.44
C ASP A 214 23.75 5.03 14.38
N SER A 215 23.71 3.71 14.21
CA SER A 215 22.79 2.82 14.92
C SER A 215 23.49 1.49 15.22
N SER A 216 22.96 0.74 16.19
CA SER A 216 23.44 -0.62 16.46
C SER A 216 22.85 -1.61 15.47
N LYS A 217 23.53 -2.76 15.30
CA LYS A 217 23.00 -3.89 14.53
C LYS A 217 21.63 -4.33 15.07
N GLU A 218 21.46 -4.33 16.38
CA GLU A 218 20.24 -4.77 17.06
C GLU A 218 19.05 -3.86 16.75
N GLU A 219 19.24 -2.54 16.77
CA GLU A 219 18.19 -1.57 16.41
C GLU A 219 17.83 -1.68 14.93
N PHE A 220 18.84 -1.74 14.06
CA PHE A 220 18.65 -1.94 12.62
C PHE A 220 17.86 -3.21 12.31
N ASP A 221 18.28 -4.35 12.87
CA ASP A 221 17.62 -5.65 12.65
C ASP A 221 16.20 -5.67 13.24
N LYS A 222 15.96 -4.98 14.36
CA LYS A 222 14.62 -4.85 14.93
C LYS A 222 13.67 -4.11 13.98
N ILE A 223 14.09 -2.98 13.40
CA ILE A 223 13.24 -2.21 12.48
C ILE A 223 13.07 -2.97 11.16
N LYS A 224 14.16 -3.51 10.60
CA LYS A 224 14.15 -4.34 9.39
C LYS A 224 13.23 -5.55 9.57
N SER A 225 13.26 -6.19 10.74
CA SER A 225 12.44 -7.37 10.98
C SER A 225 10.94 -7.05 10.93
N ILE A 226 10.50 -5.99 11.60
CA ILE A 226 9.09 -5.57 11.63
C ILE A 226 8.57 -5.21 10.22
N TYR A 227 9.32 -4.38 9.49
CA TYR A 227 8.78 -3.76 8.26
C TYR A 227 9.19 -4.47 6.97
N VAL A 228 10.36 -5.12 6.93
CA VAL A 228 10.93 -5.70 5.71
C VAL A 228 10.79 -7.22 5.67
N THR A 229 11.09 -7.94 6.76
CA THR A 229 11.17 -9.42 6.73
C THR A 229 9.95 -10.13 7.32
N GLN A 230 9.29 -9.56 8.33
CA GLN A 230 8.13 -10.17 8.97
C GLN A 230 6.92 -10.06 8.02
N LYS A 231 6.41 -11.22 7.61
CA LYS A 231 5.22 -11.41 6.75
C LYS A 231 5.14 -10.50 5.51
N SER A 232 6.29 -10.14 4.91
CA SER A 232 6.26 -9.62 3.55
C SER A 232 5.90 -10.78 2.61
N GLU A 233 4.62 -10.95 2.27
CA GLU A 233 4.26 -11.82 1.17
C GLU A 233 4.93 -11.26 -0.09
N LEU A 234 5.96 -11.96 -0.56
CA LEU A 234 6.84 -11.59 -1.69
C LEU A 234 6.10 -11.47 -3.04
N THR A 235 4.76 -11.49 -3.05
CA THR A 235 3.91 -11.85 -4.19
C THR A 235 2.70 -10.92 -4.40
N ASN A 236 2.69 -9.71 -3.84
CA ASN A 236 1.45 -8.92 -3.81
C ASN A 236 1.12 -8.11 -5.07
N PHE A 237 2.10 -7.83 -5.93
CA PHE A 237 1.84 -7.13 -7.19
C PHE A 237 1.50 -8.14 -8.29
N LYS A 238 0.27 -8.07 -8.81
CA LYS A 238 -0.20 -8.86 -9.96
C LYS A 238 0.14 -8.13 -11.25
N GLU A 239 0.53 -8.85 -12.28
CA GLU A 239 0.72 -8.25 -13.60
C GLU A 239 -0.58 -7.58 -14.07
N LEU A 240 -0.45 -6.35 -14.56
CA LEU A 240 -1.54 -5.58 -15.13
C LEU A 240 -1.48 -5.68 -16.66
N ASN A 241 -2.18 -6.66 -17.20
CA ASN A 241 -2.34 -6.76 -18.64
C ASN A 241 -3.34 -5.70 -19.11
N LEU A 242 -2.84 -4.68 -19.81
CA LEU A 242 -3.66 -3.57 -20.32
C LEU A 242 -4.76 -4.03 -21.28
N ASN A 243 -4.56 -5.14 -22.00
CA ASN A 243 -5.55 -5.72 -22.90
C ASN A 243 -6.70 -6.41 -22.15
N GLU A 244 -6.53 -6.69 -20.85
CA GLU A 244 -7.49 -7.42 -20.02
C GLU A 244 -7.96 -6.60 -18.80
N VAL A 245 -7.78 -5.28 -18.81
CA VAL A 245 -8.16 -4.35 -17.73
C VAL A 245 -9.60 -4.56 -17.25
N ASN A 246 -10.53 -4.85 -18.17
CA ASN A 246 -11.92 -5.11 -17.82
C ASN A 246 -12.14 -6.35 -16.95
N LYS A 247 -11.28 -7.37 -17.06
CA LYS A 247 -11.33 -8.59 -16.24
C LYS A 247 -10.70 -8.35 -14.86
N ILE A 248 -9.71 -7.47 -14.80
CA ILE A 248 -8.87 -7.22 -13.63
C ILE A 248 -9.63 -6.48 -12.51
N PHE A 249 -10.50 -5.54 -12.87
CA PHE A 249 -11.25 -4.73 -11.91
C PHE A 249 -12.68 -5.23 -11.67
N LEU A 250 -12.97 -6.51 -11.92
CA LEU A 250 -14.22 -7.18 -11.55
C LEU A 250 -14.24 -7.64 -10.10
#